data_AF-A0A4P7JPV9-F1
#
_entry.id   AF-A0A4P7JPV9-F1
#
_cell.length_a   1.000
_cell.length_b   1.000
_cell.length_c   1.000
_cell.angle_alpha   90.00
_cell.angle_beta   90.00
_cell.angle_gamma   90.00
#
_symmetry.space_group_name_H-M   'P 1'
#
loop_
_entity.id
_entity.type
_entity.pdbx_description
1 polymer ?
#
loop_
_entity_poly.entity_id
_entity_poly.type
_entity_poly.pdbx_seq_one_letter_code
_entity_poly.pdbx_strand_id
1 'polypeptide(L)'
;MMKSLIVALMTSITSACMVLPETDKSAVYHCAVSTELKVLKVVNITEGDTSFYEWQDEMISVITMPASAIISASYVAINNVIHIGERAIVCS
;
A
#
# COMPACT_ATOMS: atom_id res chain seq x y z
N MET A 1 -28.16 22.50 -43.61
CA MET A 1 -26.98 21.81 -43.02
C MET A 1 -26.42 22.53 -41.79
N MET A 2 -26.27 23.86 -41.78
CA MET A 2 -25.66 24.62 -40.66
C MET A 2 -26.36 24.45 -39.29
N LYS A 3 -27.70 24.38 -39.25
CA LYS A 3 -28.45 24.17 -37.98
C LYS A 3 -28.21 22.80 -37.34
N SER A 4 -27.99 21.76 -38.14
CA SER A 4 -27.71 20.40 -37.64
C SER A 4 -26.32 20.31 -37.01
N LEU A 5 -25.37 21.11 -37.51
CA LEU A 5 -23.99 21.13 -37.03
C LEU A 5 -23.87 21.88 -35.69
N ILE A 6 -24.69 22.91 -35.49
CA ILE A 6 -24.80 23.63 -34.20
C ILE A 6 -25.42 22.75 -33.12
N VAL A 7 -26.44 21.96 -33.45
CA VAL A 7 -27.07 21.01 -32.51
C VAL A 7 -26.13 19.86 -32.13
N ALA A 8 -25.33 19.37 -33.07
CA ALA A 8 -24.29 18.37 -32.81
C ALA A 8 -23.14 18.92 -31.92
N LEU A 9 -22.78 20.19 -32.08
CA LEU A 9 -21.76 20.84 -31.25
C LEU A 9 -22.26 21.14 -29.83
N MET A 10 -23.54 21.48 -29.66
CA MET A 10 -24.12 21.71 -28.33
C MET A 10 -24.30 20.42 -27.52
N THR A 11 -24.52 19.29 -28.18
CA THR A 11 -24.67 17.97 -27.52
C THR A 11 -23.34 17.35 -27.09
N SER A 12 -22.21 17.74 -27.70
CA SER A 12 -20.88 17.28 -27.28
C SER A 12 -20.33 18.01 -26.06
N ILE A 13 -20.82 19.23 -25.77
CA ILE A 13 -20.38 20.02 -24.60
C ILE A 13 -21.02 19.49 -23.30
N THR A 14 -22.19 18.86 -23.39
CA THR A 14 -22.92 18.33 -22.22
C THR A 14 -22.44 16.97 -21.73
N SER A 15 -21.53 16.30 -22.44
CA SER A 15 -21.02 14.96 -22.05
C SER A 15 -19.77 15.00 -21.16
N ALA A 16 -19.27 16.18 -20.79
CA ALA A 16 -18.11 16.33 -19.91
C ALA A 16 -18.50 16.18 -18.42
N CYS A 17 -18.99 15.00 -18.03
CA CYS A 17 -19.03 14.65 -16.61
C CYS A 17 -17.59 14.37 -16.15
N MET A 18 -17.04 15.26 -15.31
CA MET A 18 -15.74 15.06 -14.69
C MET A 18 -15.93 14.47 -13.29
N VAL A 19 -15.25 13.38 -13.00
CA VAL A 19 -15.21 12.81 -11.64
C VAL A 19 -14.23 13.64 -10.82
N LEU A 20 -14.75 14.33 -9.80
CA LEU A 20 -13.98 15.10 -8.85
C LEU A 20 -14.04 14.39 -7.49
N PRO A 21 -12.94 14.38 -6.72
CA PRO A 21 -12.97 13.89 -5.35
C PRO A 21 -13.88 14.81 -4.51
N GLU A 22 -14.95 14.24 -3.98
CA GLU A 22 -15.92 14.89 -3.09
C GLU A 22 -15.76 14.34 -1.67
N THR A 23 -16.10 15.15 -0.67
CA THR A 23 -15.96 14.72 0.73
C THR A 23 -17.19 13.90 1.11
N ASP A 24 -17.02 12.60 1.34
CA ASP A 24 -18.12 11.73 1.73
C ASP A 24 -18.60 12.07 3.16
N LYS A 25 -19.85 12.53 3.28
CA LYS A 25 -20.50 12.88 4.56
C LYS A 25 -21.24 11.71 5.19
N SER A 26 -21.32 10.57 4.51
CA SER A 26 -22.04 9.38 4.96
C SER A 26 -21.14 8.33 5.62
N ALA A 27 -19.83 8.42 5.41
CA ALA A 27 -18.86 7.50 5.98
C ALA A 27 -18.61 7.80 7.47
N VAL A 28 -19.09 6.92 8.35
CA VAL A 28 -18.68 6.88 9.76
C VAL A 28 -17.40 6.06 9.83
N TYR A 29 -16.25 6.73 9.81
CA TYR A 29 -14.96 6.06 9.97
C TYR A 29 -14.79 5.61 11.43
N HIS A 30 -14.70 4.31 11.65
CA HIS A 30 -14.36 3.77 12.96
C HIS A 30 -12.83 3.64 13.08
N CYS A 31 -12.26 4.20 14.14
CA CYS A 31 -10.84 4.09 14.45
C CYS A 31 -10.51 2.63 14.81
N ALA A 32 -10.04 1.86 13.83
CA ALA A 32 -9.57 0.48 14.00
C ALA A 32 -8.05 0.42 13.80
N VAL A 33 -7.32 1.22 14.58
CA VAL A 33 -5.86 1.29 14.47
C VAL A 33 -5.25 0.04 15.10
N SER A 34 -4.52 -0.76 14.31
CA SER A 34 -3.65 -1.82 14.84
C SER A 34 -2.67 -1.19 15.82
N THR A 35 -2.61 -1.67 17.07
CA THR A 35 -1.96 -0.99 18.21
C THR A 35 -0.48 -0.68 18.06
N GLU A 36 0.26 -1.39 17.20
CA GLU A 36 1.73 -1.34 17.19
C GLU A 36 2.36 -1.11 15.82
N LEU A 37 3.40 -0.28 15.80
CA LEU A 37 4.30 -0.10 14.66
C LEU A 37 5.09 -1.39 14.40
N LYS A 38 5.44 -1.64 13.13
CA LYS A 38 6.27 -2.78 12.74
C LYS A 38 7.74 -2.39 12.67
N VAL A 39 8.60 -3.35 12.94
CA VAL A 39 10.07 -3.23 12.87
C VAL A 39 10.66 -4.42 12.14
N LEU A 40 11.84 -4.25 11.56
CA LEU A 40 12.60 -5.34 10.96
C LEU A 40 13.27 -6.17 12.05
N LYS A 41 13.08 -7.49 12.00
CA LYS A 41 13.77 -8.45 12.87
C LYS A 41 14.50 -9.46 12.00
N VAL A 42 15.81 -9.58 12.21
CA VAL A 42 16.58 -10.66 11.60
C VAL A 42 16.25 -11.94 12.35
N VAL A 43 15.85 -12.96 11.59
CA VAL A 43 15.55 -14.30 12.11
C VAL A 43 16.28 -15.31 11.24
N ASN A 44 16.93 -16.27 11.89
CA ASN A 44 17.47 -17.41 11.19
C ASN A 44 16.39 -18.51 11.17
N ILE A 45 15.98 -18.94 9.97
CA ILE A 45 14.95 -19.96 9.77
C ILE A 45 15.50 -21.39 9.84
N THR A 46 16.82 -21.55 9.76
CA THR A 46 17.52 -22.84 9.87
C THR A 46 18.12 -23.05 11.26
N GLU A 47 17.96 -22.08 12.17
CA GLU A 47 18.47 -22.16 13.54
C GLU A 47 17.87 -23.36 14.28
N GLY A 48 18.72 -24.34 14.60
CA GLY A 48 18.31 -25.57 15.28
C GLY A 48 17.79 -26.70 14.37
N ASP A 49 17.81 -26.51 13.05
CA ASP A 49 17.48 -27.56 12.09
C ASP A 49 18.73 -28.39 11.73
N THR A 50 18.62 -29.72 11.74
CA THR A 50 19.70 -30.64 11.38
C THR A 50 19.64 -31.10 9.92
N SER A 51 18.60 -30.67 9.19
CA SER A 51 18.32 -31.12 7.82
C SER A 51 19.22 -30.45 6.77
N PHE A 52 19.82 -29.32 7.11
CA PHE A 52 20.67 -28.53 6.22
C PHE A 52 22.10 -28.43 6.76
N TYR A 53 23.08 -28.45 5.86
CA TYR A 53 24.48 -28.22 6.23
C TYR A 53 24.73 -26.71 6.41
N GLU A 54 25.59 -26.34 7.36
CA GLU A 54 25.91 -24.93 7.67
C GLU A 54 26.36 -24.11 6.45
N TRP A 55 27.12 -24.71 5.53
CA TRP A 55 27.59 -24.05 4.31
C TRP A 55 26.45 -23.73 3.32
N GLN A 56 25.34 -24.47 3.36
CA GLN A 56 24.17 -24.20 2.53
C GLN A 56 23.41 -22.98 3.05
N ASP A 57 23.31 -22.85 4.36
CA ASP A 57 22.70 -21.69 5.02
C ASP A 57 23.46 -20.40 4.68
N GLU A 58 24.79 -20.44 4.78
CA GLU A 58 25.64 -19.28 4.48
C GLU A 58 25.54 -18.85 3.01
N MET A 59 25.55 -19.80 2.06
CA MET A 59 25.42 -19.50 0.63
C MET A 59 24.05 -18.94 0.26
N ILE A 60 22.98 -19.49 0.83
CA ILE A 60 21.60 -19.05 0.56
C ILE A 60 21.37 -17.67 1.21
N SER A 61 21.90 -17.46 2.42
CA SER A 61 21.79 -16.20 3.18
C SER A 61 22.30 -14.99 2.41
N VAL A 62 23.38 -15.14 1.62
CA VAL A 62 23.91 -14.05 0.76
C VAL A 62 22.84 -13.47 -0.17
N ILE A 63 21.89 -14.29 -0.63
CA ILE A 63 20.83 -13.87 -1.55
C ILE A 63 19.53 -13.60 -0.79
N THR A 64 19.14 -14.49 0.13
CA THR A 64 17.85 -14.43 0.81
C THR A 64 17.80 -13.31 1.83
N MET A 65 18.91 -12.99 2.51
CA MET A 65 18.95 -11.92 3.50
C MET A 65 18.71 -10.53 2.87
N PRO A 66 19.43 -10.10 1.81
CA PRO A 66 19.12 -8.82 1.15
C PRO A 66 17.72 -8.80 0.52
N ALA A 67 17.31 -9.87 -0.15
CA ALA A 67 16.01 -9.92 -0.82
C ALA A 67 14.85 -9.82 0.19
N SER A 68 14.90 -10.60 1.27
CA SER A 68 13.90 -10.55 2.34
C SER A 68 13.93 -9.22 3.10
N ALA A 69 15.10 -8.62 3.28
CA ALA A 69 15.23 -7.30 3.89
C ALA A 69 14.54 -6.21 3.06
N ILE A 70 14.70 -6.21 1.74
CA ILE A 70 14.05 -5.23 0.85
C ILE A 70 12.53 -5.37 0.92
N ILE A 71 12.02 -6.60 0.76
CA ILE A 71 10.57 -6.87 0.79
C ILE A 71 10.00 -6.49 2.17
N SER A 72 10.63 -6.93 3.25
CA SER A 72 10.18 -6.64 4.60
C SER A 72 10.25 -5.14 4.93
N ALA A 73 11.29 -4.45 4.46
CA ALA A 73 11.44 -3.00 4.68
C ALA A 73 10.30 -2.23 4.02
N SER A 74 9.93 -2.58 2.78
CA SER A 74 8.80 -1.97 2.09
C SER A 74 7.49 -2.18 2.85
N TYR A 75 7.25 -3.39 3.35
CA TYR A 75 6.06 -3.70 4.14
C TYR A 75 6.01 -2.88 5.44
N VAL A 76 7.12 -2.83 6.19
CA VAL A 76 7.22 -2.05 7.43
C VAL A 76 6.98 -0.57 7.18
N ALA A 77 7.59 -0.01 6.13
CA ALA A 77 7.43 1.39 5.78
C ALA A 77 5.97 1.73 5.46
N ILE A 78 5.32 0.94 4.60
CA ILE A 78 3.92 1.16 4.22
C ILE A 78 3.00 1.04 5.43
N ASN A 79 3.16 -0.02 6.24
CA ASN A 79 2.35 -0.23 7.44
C ASN A 79 2.46 0.95 8.40
N ASN A 80 3.68 1.42 8.67
CA ASN A 80 3.91 2.50 9.62
C ASN A 80 3.39 3.85 9.09
N VAL A 81 3.52 4.12 7.79
CA VAL A 81 2.96 5.34 7.16
C VAL A 81 1.44 5.35 7.25
N ILE A 82 0.77 4.23 6.93
CA ILE A 82 -0.69 4.10 7.04
C ILE A 82 -1.12 4.29 8.49
N HIS A 83 -0.46 3.60 9.43
CA HIS A 83 -0.76 3.70 10.86
C HIS A 83 -0.64 5.15 11.37
N ILE A 84 0.41 5.88 10.98
CA ILE A 84 0.57 7.30 11.33
C ILE A 84 -0.54 8.15 10.70
N GLY A 85 -0.88 7.91 9.43
CA GLY A 85 -1.94 8.63 8.72
C GLY A 85 -3.32 8.43 9.34
N GLU A 86 -3.69 7.19 9.66
CA GLU A 86 -4.94 6.86 10.34
C GLU A 86 -5.03 7.54 11.71
N ARG A 87 -3.95 7.48 12.50
CA ARG A 87 -3.88 8.15 13.80
C ARG A 87 -4.01 9.66 13.69
N ALA A 88 -3.43 10.28 12.67
CA ALA A 88 -3.41 11.73 12.51
C ALA A 88 -4.68 12.32 11.86
N ILE A 89 -5.37 11.56 10.99
CA ILE A 89 -6.48 12.09 10.18
C ILE A 89 -7.83 11.54 10.65
N VAL A 90 -7.90 10.25 11.02
CA VAL A 90 -9.16 9.56 11.35
C VAL A 90 -9.42 9.55 12.84
N CYS A 91 -8.38 9.34 13.65
CA CYS A 91 -8.50 9.23 15.11
C CYS A 91 -8.06 10.51 15.86
N SER A 92 -7.82 11.61 15.14
CA SER A 92 -7.55 12.94 15.72
C SER A 92 -8.82 13.63 16.20
#